data_AF-A0A7C4V0H3-F1
#
_entry.id   AF-A0A7C4V0H3-F1
#
_cell.length_a   1.000
_cell.length_b   1.000
_cell.length_c   1.000
_cell.angle_alpha   90.00
_cell.angle_beta   90.00
_cell.angle_gamma   90.00
#
_symmetry.space_group_name_H-M   'P 1'
#
loop_
_entity.id
_entity.type
_entity.pdbx_description
1 polymer ?
#
loop_
_entity_poly.entity_id
_entity_poly.type
_entity_poly.pdbx_seq_one_letter_code
_entity_poly.pdbx_strand_id
1 'polypeptide(L)'
;MESAAGRFDPSKPVGRVVATEKQPNTAFKFHFWTPQQSPIGIGSLVKVVQGDVTAYGVVIEGYRYSDVDTPMSDYIGSLQDPEHLHPTARPDIKVYTAGVLRIIPEEPLQPVPLGPVYLADDEDIRFSLRMDEYWESTGIPVGLYQNGSRLSPVYLDWE
;
A
#
# COMPACT_ATOMS: atom_id res chain seq x y z
N MET A 1 -29.96 5.45 -2.57
CA MET A 1 -29.05 5.16 -1.45
C MET A 1 -27.64 5.20 -2.01
N GLU A 2 -27.10 6.41 -2.11
CA GLU A 2 -25.75 6.64 -2.62
C GLU A 2 -24.75 6.07 -1.61
N SER A 3 -23.95 5.10 -2.04
CA SER A 3 -22.94 4.47 -1.21
C SER A 3 -22.02 5.55 -0.65
N ALA A 4 -21.94 5.64 0.67
CA ALA A 4 -20.89 6.36 1.37
C ALA A 4 -19.56 5.65 1.10
N ALA A 5 -19.02 5.79 -0.11
CA ALA A 5 -17.61 5.59 -0.37
C ALA A 5 -16.89 6.65 0.47
N GLY A 6 -16.54 6.26 1.70
CA GLY A 6 -15.90 7.11 2.68
C GLY A 6 -14.74 7.83 2.01
N ARG A 7 -14.84 9.16 1.93
CA ARG A 7 -13.79 10.00 1.37
C ARG A 7 -12.51 9.70 2.14
N PHE A 8 -11.54 9.07 1.47
CA PHE A 8 -10.29 8.66 2.12
C PHE A 8 -9.53 9.91 2.59
N ASP A 9 -9.14 9.89 3.85
CA ASP A 9 -8.36 10.93 4.48
C ASP A 9 -6.87 10.55 4.38
N PRO A 10 -6.07 11.24 3.56
CA PRO A 10 -4.64 10.90 3.37
C PRO A 10 -3.81 11.08 4.64
N SER A 11 -4.34 11.78 5.67
CA SER A 11 -3.68 11.93 6.97
C SER A 11 -3.88 10.72 7.89
N LYS A 12 -4.80 9.79 7.55
CA LYS A 12 -5.05 8.60 8.36
C LYS A 12 -4.25 7.40 7.87
N PRO A 13 -3.63 6.63 8.78
CA PRO A 13 -2.90 5.44 8.39
C PRO A 13 -3.87 4.36 7.86
N VAL A 14 -3.50 3.74 6.74
CA VAL A 14 -4.21 2.64 6.08
C VAL A 14 -3.60 1.27 6.39
N GLY A 15 -2.43 1.26 7.03
CA GLY A 15 -1.73 0.04 7.40
C GLY A 15 -0.49 0.32 8.25
N ARG A 16 0.29 -0.72 8.50
CA ARG A 16 1.55 -0.63 9.24
C ARG A 16 2.61 -1.54 8.64
N VAL A 17 3.81 -1.00 8.46
CA VAL A 17 4.97 -1.72 7.95
C VAL A 17 5.32 -2.87 8.91
N VAL A 18 5.58 -4.03 8.34
CA VAL A 18 6.03 -5.23 9.03
C VAL A 18 7.27 -5.77 8.33
N ALA A 19 8.24 -6.26 9.11
CA ALA A 19 9.38 -7.00 8.61
C ALA A 19 9.43 -8.31 9.38
N THR A 20 9.39 -9.43 8.67
CA THR A 20 9.52 -10.76 9.27
C THR A 20 10.84 -11.39 8.84
N GLU A 21 11.22 -12.48 9.50
CA GLU A 21 12.43 -13.24 9.12
C GLU A 21 12.40 -13.70 7.65
N LYS A 22 11.23 -14.17 7.17
CA LYS A 22 11.05 -14.62 5.79
C LYS A 22 10.83 -13.47 4.80
N GLN A 23 10.34 -12.33 5.28
CA GLN A 23 10.01 -11.15 4.47
C GLN A 23 10.60 -9.89 5.12
N PRO A 24 11.93 -9.69 5.02
CA PRO A 24 12.57 -8.48 5.52
C PRO A 24 12.29 -7.30 4.58
N ASN A 25 12.37 -6.08 5.13
CA ASN A 25 12.30 -4.85 4.33
C ASN A 25 13.69 -4.45 3.85
N THR A 26 13.74 -3.88 2.66
CA THR A 26 14.95 -3.35 2.04
C THR A 26 14.71 -1.93 1.58
N ALA A 27 15.71 -1.31 0.95
CA ALA A 27 15.54 -0.03 0.28
C ALA A 27 14.67 -0.11 -0.99
N PHE A 28 14.45 -1.31 -1.53
CA PHE A 28 13.74 -1.52 -2.80
C PHE A 28 12.34 -2.09 -2.62
N LYS A 29 12.05 -2.73 -1.49
CA LYS A 29 10.71 -3.27 -1.20
C LYS A 29 10.44 -3.33 0.28
N PHE A 30 9.18 -3.23 0.65
CA PHE A 30 8.72 -3.41 2.02
C PHE A 30 7.35 -4.07 2.07
N HIS A 31 7.01 -4.59 3.24
CA HIS A 31 5.77 -5.28 3.49
C HIS A 31 4.96 -4.53 4.54
N PHE A 32 3.63 -4.55 4.43
CA PHE A 32 2.75 -3.93 5.41
C PHE A 32 1.43 -4.65 5.47
N TRP A 33 0.80 -4.68 6.64
CA TRP A 33 -0.56 -5.19 6.79
C TRP A 33 -1.56 -4.05 6.86
N THR A 34 -2.81 -4.31 6.46
CA THR A 34 -3.92 -3.35 6.55
C THR A 34 -5.07 -3.90 7.38
N PRO A 35 -5.93 -3.04 7.95
CA PRO A 35 -7.25 -3.45 8.43
C PRO A 35 -8.08 -4.11 7.31
N GLN A 36 -9.11 -4.87 7.72
CA GLN A 36 -10.05 -5.56 6.82
C GLN A 36 -10.63 -4.64 5.73
N GLN A 37 -11.07 -3.46 6.15
CA GLN A 37 -11.57 -2.39 5.27
C GLN A 37 -10.41 -1.42 4.98
N SER A 38 -9.76 -1.59 3.83
CA SER A 38 -8.67 -0.72 3.37
C SER A 38 -8.87 -0.38 1.89
N PRO A 39 -8.59 0.88 1.48
CA PRO A 39 -8.64 1.29 0.06
C PRO A 39 -7.58 0.64 -0.81
N ILE A 40 -6.59 -0.02 -0.19
CA ILE A 40 -5.38 -0.46 -0.88
C ILE A 40 -5.69 -1.60 -1.84
N GLY A 41 -5.22 -1.45 -3.06
CA GLY A 41 -5.15 -2.49 -4.07
C GLY A 41 -3.78 -2.51 -4.76
N ILE A 42 -3.61 -3.45 -5.68
CA ILE A 42 -2.42 -3.49 -6.55
C ILE A 42 -2.41 -2.21 -7.40
N GLY A 43 -1.24 -1.58 -7.52
CA GLY A 43 -1.09 -0.28 -8.16
C GLY A 43 -1.44 0.91 -7.26
N SER A 44 -1.85 0.71 -6.00
CA SER A 44 -1.97 1.87 -5.10
C SER A 44 -0.58 2.43 -4.75
N LEU A 45 -0.45 3.75 -4.73
CA LEU A 45 0.73 4.41 -4.19
C LEU A 45 0.54 4.69 -2.70
N VAL A 46 1.58 4.42 -1.94
CA VAL A 46 1.62 4.57 -0.49
C VAL A 46 2.87 5.32 -0.06
N LYS A 47 2.78 5.98 1.09
CA LYS A 47 3.94 6.55 1.77
C LYS A 47 4.09 6.00 3.18
N VAL A 48 5.34 5.92 3.61
CA VAL A 48 5.74 5.61 4.99
C VAL A 48 6.56 6.79 5.49
N VAL A 49 6.13 7.40 6.58
CA VAL A 49 6.82 8.53 7.21
C VAL A 49 7.25 8.10 8.60
N GLN A 50 8.57 8.13 8.86
CA GLN A 50 9.14 7.80 10.16
C GLN A 50 10.35 8.69 10.45
N GLY A 51 10.19 9.62 11.39
CA GLY A 51 11.21 10.65 11.64
C GLY A 51 11.43 11.49 10.38
N ASP A 52 12.70 11.64 9.99
CA ASP A 52 13.08 12.41 8.79
C ASP A 52 13.06 11.57 7.50
N VAL A 53 12.68 10.29 7.58
CA VAL A 53 12.63 9.38 6.43
C VAL A 53 11.21 9.28 5.89
N THR A 54 11.05 9.60 4.60
CA THR A 54 9.82 9.35 3.84
C THR A 54 10.11 8.39 2.70
N ALA A 55 9.48 7.23 2.72
CA ALA A 55 9.57 6.25 1.63
C ALA A 55 8.25 6.19 0.87
N TYR A 56 8.32 6.32 -0.44
CA TYR A 56 7.19 6.17 -1.35
C TYR A 56 7.28 4.83 -2.06
N GLY A 57 6.15 4.13 -2.19
CA GLY A 57 6.10 2.84 -2.87
C GLY A 57 4.81 2.60 -3.61
N VAL A 58 4.89 1.73 -4.62
CA VAL A 58 3.74 1.20 -5.35
C VAL A 58 3.45 -0.22 -4.88
N VAL A 59 2.20 -0.52 -4.60
CA VAL A 59 1.77 -1.87 -4.20
C VAL A 59 1.84 -2.78 -5.42
N ILE A 60 2.67 -3.82 -5.33
CA ILE A 60 2.92 -4.77 -6.43
C ILE A 60 2.30 -6.14 -6.17
N GLU A 61 2.00 -6.47 -4.91
CA GLU A 61 1.48 -7.78 -4.54
C GLU A 61 0.63 -7.72 -3.26
N GLY A 62 -0.31 -8.65 -3.13
CA GLY A 62 -1.20 -8.77 -1.98
C GLY A 62 -1.39 -10.23 -1.57
N TYR A 63 -1.20 -10.49 -0.28
CA TYR A 63 -1.34 -11.77 0.38
C TYR A 63 -2.46 -11.71 1.39
N ARG A 64 -3.14 -12.84 1.58
CA ARG A 64 -4.11 -13.03 2.64
C ARG A 64 -3.69 -14.21 3.49
N TYR A 65 -3.49 -13.97 4.78
CA TYR A 65 -3.16 -15.00 5.74
C TYR A 65 -4.36 -15.24 6.66
N SER A 66 -4.75 -16.50 6.81
CA SER A 66 -5.68 -16.95 7.84
C SER A 66 -4.92 -17.55 9.02
N ASP A 67 -5.61 -17.70 10.15
CA ASP A 67 -5.09 -18.43 11.32
C ASP A 67 -5.06 -19.97 11.13
N VAL A 68 -5.57 -20.48 10.01
CA VAL A 68 -5.62 -21.91 9.74
C VAL A 68 -4.24 -22.45 9.36
N ASP A 69 -3.82 -23.51 10.05
CA ASP A 69 -2.53 -24.16 9.87
C ASP A 69 -2.43 -24.97 8.55
N THR A 70 -3.51 -25.68 8.17
CA THR A 70 -3.53 -26.49 6.95
C THR A 70 -4.88 -26.40 6.20
N PRO A 71 -4.90 -26.56 4.87
CA PRO A 71 -6.15 -26.60 4.10
C PRO A 71 -7.14 -27.69 4.57
N MET A 72 -6.63 -28.84 5.03
CA MET A 72 -7.49 -29.93 5.52
C MET A 72 -8.23 -29.52 6.81
N SER A 73 -7.59 -28.72 7.66
CA SER A 73 -8.22 -28.20 8.88
C SER A 73 -9.37 -27.24 8.57
N ASP A 74 -9.26 -26.44 7.49
CA ASP A 74 -10.35 -25.59 7.02
C ASP A 74 -11.51 -26.42 6.47
N TYR A 75 -11.21 -27.40 5.61
CA TYR A 75 -12.21 -28.29 4.98
C TYR A 75 -13.03 -29.10 6.00
N ILE A 76 -12.37 -29.62 7.04
CA ILE A 76 -13.08 -30.33 8.12
C ILE A 76 -13.90 -29.34 8.95
N GLY A 77 -13.34 -28.17 9.26
CA GLY A 77 -14.01 -27.13 10.05
C GLY A 77 -15.25 -26.54 9.36
N SER A 78 -15.26 -26.49 8.04
CA SER A 78 -16.42 -26.11 7.22
C SER A 78 -17.39 -27.27 6.96
N LEU A 79 -17.21 -28.43 7.60
CA LEU A 79 -18.03 -29.62 7.35
C LEU A 79 -18.11 -30.02 5.87
N GLN A 80 -17.05 -29.74 5.11
CA GLN A 80 -16.98 -30.01 3.67
C GLN A 80 -17.95 -29.19 2.82
N ASP A 81 -18.54 -28.14 3.40
CA ASP A 81 -19.48 -27.25 2.75
C ASP A 81 -18.87 -25.84 2.62
N PRO A 82 -18.64 -25.33 1.39
CA PRO A 82 -18.03 -24.02 1.18
C PRO A 82 -18.89 -22.84 1.66
N GLU A 83 -20.20 -23.03 1.87
CA GLU A 83 -21.09 -22.00 2.41
C GLU A 83 -21.19 -22.05 3.94
N HIS A 84 -20.64 -23.11 4.56
CA HIS A 84 -20.68 -23.27 6.00
C HIS A 84 -19.72 -22.30 6.69
N LEU A 85 -20.31 -21.34 7.40
CA LEU A 85 -19.54 -20.42 8.23
C LEU A 85 -19.00 -21.16 9.45
N HIS A 86 -17.70 -20.99 9.72
CA HIS A 86 -17.08 -21.48 10.94
C HIS A 86 -17.83 -20.95 12.18
N PRO A 87 -18.04 -21.77 13.22
CA PRO A 87 -18.74 -21.35 14.45
C PRO A 87 -18.11 -20.12 15.14
N THR A 88 -16.81 -19.90 14.91
CA THR A 88 -16.06 -18.75 15.43
C THR A 88 -15.50 -17.95 14.27
N ALA A 89 -15.60 -16.62 14.33
CA ALA A 89 -14.94 -15.74 13.37
C ALA A 89 -13.41 -15.91 13.50
N ARG A 90 -12.79 -16.48 12.47
CA ARG A 90 -11.34 -16.63 12.40
C ARG A 90 -10.71 -15.33 11.88
N PRO A 91 -9.69 -14.78 12.54
CA PRO A 91 -9.01 -13.60 12.03
C PRO A 91 -8.21 -13.95 10.78
N ASP A 92 -8.34 -13.09 9.77
CA ASP A 92 -7.46 -13.03 8.60
C ASP A 92 -6.81 -11.65 8.52
N ILE A 93 -5.61 -11.62 7.94
CA ILE A 93 -4.89 -10.37 7.67
C ILE A 93 -4.59 -10.26 6.18
N LYS A 94 -4.65 -9.02 5.67
CA LYS A 94 -4.13 -8.68 4.35
C LYS A 94 -2.73 -8.09 4.54
N VAL A 95 -1.76 -8.65 3.84
CA VAL A 95 -0.37 -8.20 3.82
C VAL A 95 0.00 -7.86 2.39
N TYR A 96 0.52 -6.68 2.15
CA TYR A 96 0.92 -6.23 0.82
C TYR A 96 2.44 -6.09 0.74
N THR A 97 2.96 -6.28 -0.47
CA THR A 97 4.32 -5.91 -0.83
C THR A 97 4.26 -4.64 -1.67
N ALA A 98 5.05 -3.64 -1.28
CA ALA A 98 5.26 -2.44 -2.07
C ALA A 98 6.69 -2.37 -2.59
N GLY A 99 6.85 -2.07 -3.88
CA GLY A 99 8.12 -1.69 -4.48
C GLY A 99 8.39 -0.22 -4.20
N VAL A 100 9.57 0.10 -3.70
CA VAL A 100 9.97 1.47 -3.37
C VAL A 100 10.28 2.23 -4.66
N LEU A 101 9.65 3.38 -4.82
CA LEU A 101 9.88 4.29 -5.95
C LEU A 101 10.92 5.37 -5.60
N ARG A 102 10.84 5.91 -4.38
CA ARG A 102 11.74 6.95 -3.89
C ARG A 102 11.83 6.93 -2.37
N ILE A 103 13.00 7.25 -1.83
CA ILE A 103 13.22 7.51 -0.40
C ILE A 103 13.81 8.91 -0.27
N ILE A 104 13.32 9.67 0.71
CA ILE A 104 13.82 10.98 1.10
C ILE A 104 14.27 10.88 2.57
N PRO A 105 15.50 11.25 2.93
CA PRO A 105 16.60 11.66 2.03
C PRO A 105 17.10 10.52 1.14
N GLU A 106 17.67 10.86 -0.02
CA GLU A 106 18.16 9.87 -1.00
C GLU A 106 19.41 9.12 -0.52
N GLU A 107 20.27 9.79 0.27
CA GLU A 107 21.49 9.22 0.82
C GLU A 107 21.60 9.46 2.34
N PRO A 108 22.05 8.46 3.13
CA PRO A 108 22.33 7.09 2.70
C PRO A 108 21.05 6.30 2.45
N LEU A 109 21.03 5.47 1.40
CA LEU A 109 19.89 4.62 1.11
C LEU A 109 19.74 3.52 2.18
N GLN A 110 18.72 3.64 3.03
CA GLN A 110 18.43 2.71 4.13
C GLN A 110 17.17 1.87 3.87
N PRO A 111 17.02 0.70 4.51
CA PRO A 111 15.76 -0.05 4.48
C PRO A 111 14.58 0.76 4.97
N VAL A 112 13.39 0.52 4.39
CA VAL A 112 12.16 1.21 4.78
C VAL A 112 11.88 0.98 6.27
N PRO A 113 11.69 2.05 7.06
CA PRO A 113 11.51 1.94 8.51
C PRO A 113 10.16 1.32 8.88
N LEU A 114 10.09 0.77 10.09
CA LEU A 114 8.82 0.33 10.67
C LEU A 114 7.99 1.56 11.04
N GLY A 115 6.81 1.70 10.44
CA GLY A 115 5.95 2.86 10.66
C GLY A 115 4.54 2.69 10.10
N PRO A 116 3.66 3.66 10.36
CA PRO A 116 2.35 3.73 9.71
C PRO A 116 2.49 3.91 8.19
N VAL A 117 1.59 3.29 7.44
CA VAL A 117 1.47 3.45 5.99
C VAL A 117 0.27 4.34 5.70
N TYR A 118 0.43 5.30 4.80
CA TYR A 118 -0.61 6.21 4.34
C TYR A 118 -0.85 6.03 2.84
N LEU A 119 -2.08 6.27 2.39
CA LEU A 119 -2.39 6.33 0.97
C LEU A 119 -1.85 7.65 0.40
N ALA A 120 -1.12 7.58 -0.71
CA ALA A 120 -0.50 8.75 -1.32
C ALA A 120 -1.55 9.76 -1.84
N ASP A 121 -1.31 11.04 -1.57
CA ASP A 121 -2.05 12.17 -2.14
C ASP A 121 -1.41 12.72 -3.43
N ASP A 122 -1.94 13.83 -3.96
CA ASP A 122 -1.48 14.42 -5.22
C ASP A 122 -0.02 14.92 -5.12
N GLU A 123 0.39 15.40 -3.96
CA GLU A 123 1.77 15.82 -3.72
C GLU A 123 2.70 14.62 -3.62
N ASP A 124 2.30 13.60 -2.85
CA ASP A 124 3.03 12.35 -2.76
C ASP A 124 3.21 11.65 -4.12
N ILE A 125 2.19 11.69 -4.98
CA ILE A 125 2.24 11.13 -6.33
C ILE A 125 3.27 11.88 -7.19
N ARG A 126 3.36 13.21 -7.06
CA ARG A 126 4.42 13.99 -7.72
C ARG A 126 5.81 13.61 -7.23
N PHE A 127 6.02 13.54 -5.93
CA PHE A 127 7.34 13.17 -5.37
C PHE A 127 7.75 11.75 -5.72
N SER A 128 6.82 10.80 -5.61
CA SER A 128 7.08 9.37 -5.84
C SER A 128 7.41 9.05 -7.31
N LEU A 129 6.77 9.73 -8.26
CA LEU A 129 7.05 9.60 -9.69
C LEU A 129 8.13 10.56 -10.18
N ARG A 130 8.82 11.27 -9.27
CA ARG A 130 9.88 12.26 -9.56
C ARG A 130 9.43 13.39 -10.49
N MET A 131 8.15 13.78 -10.41
CA MET A 131 7.58 14.88 -11.18
C MET A 131 7.78 16.23 -10.50
N ASP A 132 8.18 16.24 -9.22
CA ASP A 132 8.41 17.44 -8.41
C ASP A 132 9.41 18.43 -9.02
N GLU A 133 10.36 17.95 -9.82
CA GLU A 133 11.40 18.77 -10.43
C GLU A 133 10.93 19.57 -11.65
N TYR A 134 9.92 19.07 -12.38
CA TYR A 134 9.54 19.62 -13.69
C TYR A 134 8.05 19.96 -13.85
N TRP A 135 7.16 19.52 -12.95
CA TRP A 135 5.71 19.61 -13.21
C TRP A 135 5.16 21.03 -13.45
N GLU A 136 5.81 22.08 -12.95
CA GLU A 136 5.41 23.49 -13.20
C GLU A 136 6.09 24.12 -14.43
N SER A 137 7.26 23.62 -14.82
CA SER A 137 8.12 24.23 -15.85
C SER A 137 7.99 23.52 -17.20
N THR A 138 8.45 22.27 -17.25
CA THR A 138 8.53 21.44 -18.46
C THR A 138 7.60 20.23 -18.42
N GLY A 139 6.72 20.14 -17.41
CA GLY A 139 5.73 19.10 -17.28
C GLY A 139 4.58 19.22 -18.29
N ILE A 140 4.46 18.26 -19.20
CA ILE A 140 3.29 18.08 -20.07
C ILE A 140 2.36 17.05 -19.42
N PRO A 141 1.08 17.38 -19.14
CA PRO A 141 0.13 16.42 -18.61
C PRO A 141 -0.20 15.34 -19.65
N VAL A 142 0.01 14.08 -19.30
CA VAL A 142 -0.19 12.93 -20.22
C VAL A 142 -1.31 11.99 -19.79
N GLY A 143 -1.80 12.10 -18.56
CA GLY A 143 -2.84 11.23 -18.05
C GLY A 143 -3.16 11.45 -16.59
N LEU A 144 -3.97 10.53 -16.04
CA LEU A 144 -4.37 10.52 -14.64
C LEU A 144 -3.94 9.19 -14.01
N TYR A 145 -3.31 9.28 -12.84
CA TYR A 145 -3.07 8.16 -11.96
C TYR A 145 -4.24 7.99 -11.00
N GLN A 146 -4.83 6.80 -10.95
CA GLN A 146 -5.88 6.49 -9.98
C GLN A 146 -5.29 5.85 -8.73
N ASN A 147 -5.41 6.54 -7.58
CA ASN A 147 -5.02 5.99 -6.28
C ASN A 147 -6.24 5.93 -5.35
N GLY A 148 -6.85 4.74 -5.25
CA GLY A 148 -8.15 4.57 -4.59
C GLY A 148 -9.25 5.33 -5.34
N SER A 149 -9.87 6.31 -4.70
CA SER A 149 -10.89 7.18 -5.30
C SER A 149 -10.34 8.50 -5.86
N ARG A 150 -9.04 8.77 -5.69
CA ARG A 150 -8.37 9.99 -6.14
C ARG A 150 -7.79 9.81 -7.54
N LEU A 151 -7.93 10.83 -8.37
CA LEU A 151 -7.29 10.93 -9.69
C LEU A 151 -6.29 12.07 -9.65
N SER A 152 -5.01 11.74 -9.87
CA SER A 152 -3.90 12.69 -9.79
C SER A 152 -3.26 12.83 -11.17
N PRO A 153 -2.96 14.05 -11.65
CA PRO A 153 -2.35 14.23 -12.95
C PRO A 153 -0.93 13.67 -12.99
N VAL A 154 -0.59 13.03 -14.11
CA VAL A 154 0.76 12.56 -14.43
C VAL A 154 1.35 13.44 -15.51
N TYR A 155 2.58 13.87 -15.29
CA TYR A 155 3.34 14.74 -16.18
C TYR A 155 4.53 13.98 -16.76
N LEU A 156 4.91 14.30 -18.00
CA LEU A 156 6.20 13.94 -18.57
C LEU A 156 7.01 15.21 -18.81
N ASP A 157 8.33 15.09 -18.65
CA ASP A 157 9.25 16.13 -19.08
C ASP A 157 9.37 16.13 -20.61
N TRP A 158 9.38 17.31 -21.24
CA TRP A 158 9.56 17.44 -22.69
C TRP A 158 11.00 17.70 -23.11
N GLU A 159 11.89 18.01 -22.17
CA GLU A 159 13.34 18.08 -22.38
C GLU A 159 14.01 16.69 -22.32
#